data_AF-A0A7J4QR00-F1
#
_entry.id   AF-A0A7J4QR00-F1
#
_cell.length_a   1.000
_cell.length_b   1.000
_cell.length_c   1.000
_cell.angle_alpha   90.00
_cell.angle_beta   90.00
_cell.angle_gamma   90.00
#
_symmetry.space_group_name_H-M   'P 1'
#
loop_
_entity.id
_entity.type
_entity.pdbx_description
1 polymer ?
#
loop_
_entity_poly.entity_id
_entity_poly.type
_entity_poly.pdbx_seq_one_letter_code
_entity_poly.pdbx_strand_id
1 'polypeptide(L)'
;MPVHVPEGDDPVGPFRRLSASQINLWEACPRQWFLEKVRRLRIAQTPPLHLGRAVEAAVCMTLRESPGFIVASAPQDVLSGTPLDDDDRPDAEATAGWPADGLLPLPQRPASIEDLRTWAYARAAVHLPVCLAVERAAWDAHERRSGFWEDRIKPDAALRMVERAIDLHLQEVEACLSMGGGPTLSAWRAGERPLHPAPDGRRYPSTGPHPLARDGSCDPLEAWEVARPWFVDPDAGSFSSQAVHPSFMFQGEYDLVYRWRGEVEIIDLKASIGASDRTASYHQQLRGYAALWRATHEGQPLPTRLAIWFLGTGDVVDVDRPDHEWCDAFESRVADLWEELRREDPTEDDCPPLPAPYRNHGPGGVPEGVDENPRKRCTMCEWQVICPGPEGELPDLPQRFQLPGRDQSTIVEPLGAINPRVSLHLEVNAVQSTGMSRPRILFTDGQRQAEMRILGRNTPDGVSLDVVKGQRVLLTDVMPEIGRGGRLTLRFDPRSRLEVAEDGSLDSLMVHQPTRVDVVGRVAYRFEKHGIGRNGRPWSRAGLMLIDPSGTMKIDGWSNAMPRAYGHVEAGDVVAFTNLAPGAWVNELQGDLSESSDLRVLARADDGSAA
;
A
#
# COMPACT_ATOMS: atom_id res chain seq x y z
N MET A 1 23.20 4.55 3.83
CA MET A 1 21.98 4.47 4.64
C MET A 1 20.76 4.18 3.77
N PRO A 2 20.45 2.90 3.55
CA PRO A 2 19.33 2.46 2.70
C PRO A 2 17.96 2.93 3.21
N VAL A 3 17.88 3.32 4.48
CA VAL A 3 16.77 4.07 5.07
C VAL A 3 17.27 5.49 5.33
N HIS A 4 16.44 6.47 5.00
CA HIS A 4 16.73 7.88 5.28
C HIS A 4 15.41 8.64 5.35
N VAL A 5 15.14 9.27 6.47
CA VAL A 5 14.02 10.21 6.61
C VAL A 5 14.63 11.55 7.03
N PRO A 6 14.47 12.63 6.26
CA PRO A 6 15.03 13.92 6.61
C PRO A 6 14.54 14.39 7.98
N GLU A 7 15.43 14.98 8.77
CA GLU A 7 15.08 15.59 10.05
C GLU A 7 14.27 16.88 9.84
N GLY A 8 13.32 17.15 10.73
CA GLY A 8 12.53 18.39 10.74
C GLY A 8 11.07 18.20 10.35
N ASP A 9 10.43 19.31 9.98
CA ASP A 9 9.03 19.34 9.58
C ASP A 9 8.86 18.72 8.17
N ASP A 10 7.84 17.89 7.99
CA ASP A 10 7.49 17.27 6.71
C ASP A 10 6.26 18.00 6.12
N PRO A 11 6.47 19.09 5.35
CA PRO A 11 5.37 19.89 4.83
C PRO A 11 4.56 19.17 3.74
N VAL A 12 5.11 18.09 3.17
CA VAL A 12 4.43 17.30 2.13
C VAL A 12 3.56 16.23 2.77
N GLY A 13 4.11 15.50 3.74
CA GLY A 13 3.47 14.38 4.40
C GLY A 13 3.53 13.08 3.59
N PRO A 14 3.46 11.91 4.26
CA PRO A 14 3.69 10.60 3.64
C PRO A 14 2.67 10.25 2.53
N PHE A 15 1.47 10.83 2.55
CA PHE A 15 0.42 10.53 1.57
C PHE A 15 0.46 11.38 0.29
N ARG A 16 1.31 12.42 0.25
CA ARG A 16 1.46 13.31 -0.91
C ARG A 16 2.81 13.13 -1.61
N ARG A 17 3.76 12.38 -1.04
CA ARG A 17 5.04 12.07 -1.70
C ARG A 17 4.80 11.21 -2.94
N LEU A 18 5.55 11.50 -4.02
CA LEU A 18 5.59 10.65 -5.19
C LEU A 18 6.43 9.39 -4.92
N SER A 19 6.12 8.31 -5.63
CA SER A 19 6.97 7.12 -5.70
C SER A 19 7.21 6.75 -7.15
N ALA A 20 8.23 5.93 -7.41
CA ALA A 20 8.54 5.49 -8.78
C ALA A 20 7.33 4.83 -9.46
N SER A 21 6.54 4.05 -8.71
CA SER A 21 5.30 3.46 -9.22
C SER A 21 4.25 4.49 -9.66
N GLN A 22 4.17 5.64 -8.98
CA GLN A 22 3.24 6.72 -9.32
C GLN A 22 3.71 7.50 -10.54
N ILE A 23 5.01 7.78 -10.64
CA ILE A 23 5.62 8.42 -11.81
C ILE A 23 5.45 7.52 -13.03
N ASN A 24 5.80 6.24 -12.91
CA ASN A 24 5.64 5.26 -13.98
C ASN A 24 4.19 5.12 -14.43
N LEU A 25 3.22 5.18 -13.51
CA LEU A 25 1.80 5.13 -13.85
C LEU A 25 1.34 6.39 -14.62
N TRP A 26 1.81 7.57 -14.20
CA TRP A 26 1.53 8.82 -14.89
C TRP A 26 2.08 8.81 -16.32
N GLU A 27 3.34 8.43 -16.48
CA GLU A 27 3.98 8.31 -17.79
C GLU A 27 3.34 7.24 -18.68
N ALA A 28 2.83 6.16 -18.08
CA ALA A 28 2.13 5.11 -18.81
C ALA A 28 0.73 5.56 -19.27
N CYS A 29 -0.04 6.22 -18.40
CA CYS A 29 -1.37 6.74 -18.72
C CYS A 29 -1.85 7.76 -17.67
N PRO A 30 -1.89 9.07 -18.02
CA PRO A 30 -2.39 10.13 -17.13
C PRO A 30 -3.81 9.87 -16.60
N ARG A 31 -4.73 9.43 -17.47
CA ARG A 31 -6.10 9.11 -17.05
C ARG A 31 -6.19 7.96 -16.05
N GLN A 32 -5.37 6.91 -16.23
CA GLN A 32 -5.34 5.82 -15.26
C GLN A 32 -4.83 6.30 -13.90
N TRP A 33 -3.77 7.13 -13.91
CA TRP A 33 -3.26 7.75 -12.70
C TRP A 33 -4.34 8.57 -11.98
N PHE A 34 -5.09 9.41 -12.72
CA PHE A 34 -6.19 10.21 -12.17
C PHE A 34 -7.27 9.35 -11.52
N LEU A 35 -7.72 8.30 -12.22
CA LEU A 35 -8.73 7.38 -11.72
C LEU A 35 -8.28 6.68 -10.43
N GLU A 36 -7.01 6.27 -10.34
CA GLU A 36 -6.52 5.55 -9.16
C GLU A 36 -6.06 6.45 -8.01
N LYS A 37 -5.50 7.63 -8.29
CA LYS A 37 -4.86 8.49 -7.28
C LYS A 37 -5.72 9.67 -6.86
N VAL A 38 -6.50 10.26 -7.78
CA VAL A 38 -7.42 11.38 -7.49
C VAL A 38 -8.82 10.85 -7.19
N ARG A 39 -9.39 10.03 -8.07
CA ARG A 39 -10.71 9.41 -7.86
C ARG A 39 -10.69 8.23 -6.87
N ARG A 40 -9.49 7.81 -6.45
CA ARG A 40 -9.23 6.74 -5.46
C ARG A 40 -9.86 5.41 -5.82
N LEU A 41 -10.02 5.13 -7.11
CA LEU A 41 -10.48 3.82 -7.57
C LEU A 41 -9.40 2.79 -7.26
N ARG A 42 -9.80 1.70 -6.60
CA ARG A 42 -8.87 0.65 -6.18
C ARG A 42 -8.81 -0.42 -7.24
N ILE A 43 -7.62 -0.79 -7.72
CA ILE A 43 -7.47 -1.93 -8.63
C ILE A 43 -7.90 -3.25 -7.99
N ALA A 44 -8.32 -4.21 -8.80
CA ALA A 44 -8.58 -5.56 -8.35
C ALA A 44 -7.32 -6.21 -7.77
N GLN A 45 -7.46 -6.88 -6.62
CA GLN A 45 -6.36 -7.63 -6.02
C GLN A 45 -6.35 -9.05 -6.60
N THR A 46 -5.31 -9.35 -7.38
CA THR A 46 -5.11 -10.65 -8.02
C THR A 46 -4.08 -11.46 -7.25
N PRO A 47 -4.16 -12.80 -7.23
CA PRO A 47 -3.17 -13.63 -6.54
C PRO A 47 -1.71 -13.36 -6.95
N PRO A 48 -1.36 -13.07 -8.22
CA PRO A 48 0.02 -12.73 -8.59
C PRO A 48 0.61 -11.50 -7.87
N LEU A 49 -0.20 -10.51 -7.47
CA LEU A 49 0.29 -9.37 -6.68
C LEU A 49 0.75 -9.80 -5.29
N HIS A 50 -0.01 -10.72 -4.69
CA HIS A 50 0.25 -11.31 -3.38
C HIS A 50 1.41 -12.32 -3.43
N LEU A 51 1.57 -13.04 -4.54
CA LEU A 51 2.73 -13.91 -4.77
C LEU A 51 4.05 -13.15 -4.69
N GLY A 52 4.13 -11.95 -5.29
CA GLY A 52 5.33 -11.12 -5.24
C GLY A 52 5.79 -10.84 -3.81
N ARG A 53 4.86 -10.35 -2.98
CA ARG A 53 5.11 -10.06 -1.57
C ARG A 53 5.51 -11.31 -0.78
N ALA A 54 4.83 -12.44 -1.02
CA ALA A 54 5.14 -13.68 -0.32
C ALA A 54 6.53 -14.23 -0.67
N VAL A 55 6.93 -14.16 -1.95
CA VAL A 55 8.26 -14.60 -2.40
C VAL A 55 9.35 -13.69 -1.83
N GLU A 56 9.18 -12.38 -1.92
CA GLU A 56 10.11 -11.40 -1.38
C GLU A 56 10.30 -11.58 0.13
N ALA A 57 9.20 -11.68 0.89
CA ALA A 57 9.25 -11.93 2.33
C ALA A 57 10.00 -13.23 2.68
N ALA A 58 9.74 -14.32 1.94
CA ALA A 58 10.41 -15.60 2.18
C ALA A 58 11.92 -15.55 1.87
N VAL A 59 12.33 -14.78 0.85
CA VAL A 59 13.75 -14.51 0.55
C VAL A 59 14.37 -13.73 1.71
N CYS A 60 13.78 -12.61 2.11
CA CYS A 60 14.26 -11.78 3.21
C CYS A 60 14.37 -12.56 4.53
N MET A 61 13.37 -13.38 4.87
CA MET A 61 13.43 -14.24 6.06
C MET A 61 14.57 -15.26 5.98
N THR A 62 14.81 -15.86 4.80
CA THR A 62 15.91 -16.82 4.63
C THR A 62 17.28 -16.15 4.72
N LEU A 63 17.45 -14.97 4.10
CA LEU A 63 18.70 -14.20 4.15
C LEU A 63 18.98 -13.59 5.52
N ARG A 64 17.93 -13.36 6.33
CA ARG A 64 18.04 -12.90 7.72
C ARG A 64 18.67 -13.95 8.64
N GLU A 65 18.56 -15.22 8.31
CA GLU A 65 19.10 -16.29 9.13
C GLU A 65 20.58 -16.59 8.83
N SER A 66 21.22 -17.32 9.74
CA SER A 66 22.61 -17.73 9.58
C SER A 66 22.77 -19.24 9.80
N PRO A 67 23.43 -19.96 8.88
CA PRO A 67 23.76 -21.38 9.08
C PRO A 67 24.78 -21.57 10.22
N GLY A 68 25.40 -20.49 10.71
CA GLY A 68 26.26 -20.53 11.89
C GLY A 68 25.51 -20.53 13.22
N PHE A 69 24.21 -20.21 13.24
CA PHE A 69 23.40 -20.14 14.46
C PHE A 69 22.14 -21.01 14.40
N ILE A 70 21.57 -21.21 13.21
CA ILE A 70 20.25 -21.80 13.03
C ILE A 70 20.36 -23.07 12.20
N VAL A 71 19.85 -24.17 12.73
CA VAL A 71 19.78 -25.45 12.01
C VAL A 71 18.67 -25.41 10.96
N ALA A 72 18.82 -26.15 9.86
CA ALA A 72 17.85 -26.17 8.76
C ALA A 72 16.40 -26.45 9.21
N SER A 73 16.24 -27.36 10.20
CA SER A 73 14.93 -27.78 10.72
C SER A 73 14.36 -26.88 11.83
N ALA A 74 14.97 -25.72 12.09
CA ALA A 74 14.50 -24.83 13.15
C ALA A 74 13.10 -24.27 12.84
N PRO A 75 12.33 -23.83 13.85
CA PRO A 75 11.07 -23.14 13.63
C PRO A 75 11.24 -21.88 12.75
N GLN A 76 10.15 -21.45 12.11
CA GLN A 76 10.16 -20.32 11.18
C GLN A 76 10.38 -18.95 11.86
N ASP A 77 10.02 -18.85 13.14
CA ASP A 77 9.98 -17.64 13.96
C ASP A 77 11.19 -17.50 14.89
N VAL A 78 12.27 -18.24 14.65
CA VAL A 78 13.47 -18.24 15.51
C VAL A 78 14.06 -16.85 15.70
N LEU A 79 14.00 -16.02 14.65
CA LEU A 79 14.46 -14.63 14.71
C LEU A 79 13.32 -13.61 14.81
N SER A 80 12.09 -13.99 15.13
CA SER A 80 11.01 -13.01 15.27
C SER A 80 11.17 -12.15 16.54
N GLY A 81 10.65 -10.93 16.47
CA GLY A 81 10.58 -10.01 17.61
C GLY A 81 11.73 -9.01 17.66
N THR A 82 12.15 -8.48 16.51
CA THR A 82 13.00 -7.27 16.47
C THR A 82 12.38 -6.17 17.34
N PRO A 83 13.14 -5.55 18.27
CA PRO A 83 12.70 -4.35 18.96
C PRO A 83 12.41 -3.23 17.96
N LEU A 84 11.22 -2.63 18.04
CA LEU A 84 10.80 -1.55 17.15
C LEU A 84 10.66 -0.22 17.92
N ASP A 85 10.96 0.89 17.25
CA ASP A 85 10.70 2.25 17.72
C ASP A 85 9.23 2.67 17.52
N ASP A 86 8.89 3.91 17.89
CA ASP A 86 7.54 4.46 17.78
C ASP A 86 7.04 4.59 16.31
N ASP A 87 7.96 4.51 15.34
CA ASP A 87 7.67 4.54 13.89
C ASP A 87 7.61 3.13 13.27
N ASP A 88 7.58 2.08 14.09
CA ASP A 88 7.66 0.68 13.68
C ASP A 88 8.93 0.34 12.86
N ARG A 89 10.07 0.98 13.14
CA ARG A 89 11.39 0.63 12.55
C ARG A 89 12.24 -0.13 13.57
N PRO A 90 13.22 -0.95 13.14
CA PRO A 90 14.19 -1.53 14.07
C PRO A 90 14.88 -0.45 14.91
N ASP A 91 14.75 -0.53 16.23
CA ASP A 91 15.25 0.49 17.15
C ASP A 91 16.78 0.44 17.24
N ALA A 92 17.44 1.43 16.63
CA ALA A 92 18.90 1.54 16.60
C ALA A 92 19.53 1.72 17.99
N GLU A 93 18.78 2.26 18.96
CA GLU A 93 19.23 2.53 20.32
C GLU A 93 18.90 1.38 21.29
N ALA A 94 18.07 0.42 20.88
CA ALA A 94 17.75 -0.75 21.68
C ALA A 94 19.00 -1.59 21.97
N THR A 95 19.34 -1.71 23.26
CA THR A 95 20.50 -2.48 23.74
C THR A 95 20.18 -3.92 24.15
N ALA A 96 18.90 -4.31 24.15
CA ALA A 96 18.42 -5.63 24.53
C ALA A 96 17.16 -6.01 23.74
N GLY A 97 16.77 -7.29 23.81
CA GLY A 97 15.56 -7.81 23.13
C GLY A 97 15.79 -8.28 21.69
N TRP A 98 16.99 -8.08 21.15
CA TRP A 98 17.37 -8.56 19.81
C TRP A 98 17.45 -10.09 19.76
N PRO A 99 16.73 -10.75 18.83
CA PRO A 99 16.52 -12.20 18.87
C PRO A 99 17.79 -13.04 18.66
N ALA A 100 18.81 -12.49 18.00
CA ALA A 100 20.07 -13.20 17.74
C ALA A 100 21.21 -12.88 18.73
N ASP A 101 21.06 -11.89 19.62
CA ASP A 101 22.13 -11.49 20.57
C ASP A 101 22.51 -12.62 21.56
N GLY A 102 21.62 -13.59 21.79
CA GLY A 102 21.82 -14.73 22.69
C GLY A 102 22.15 -16.06 22.02
N LEU A 103 22.27 -16.10 20.68
CA LEU A 103 22.50 -17.35 19.97
C LEU A 103 23.96 -17.79 20.06
N LEU A 104 24.16 -19.07 20.39
CA LEU A 104 25.48 -19.69 20.42
C LEU A 104 25.82 -20.25 19.03
N PRO A 105 27.08 -20.08 18.55
CA PRO A 105 27.52 -20.69 17.31
C PRO A 105 27.30 -22.21 17.30
N LEU A 106 26.80 -22.72 16.19
CA LEU A 106 26.68 -24.14 15.95
C LEU A 106 28.08 -24.78 15.83
N PRO A 107 28.24 -26.03 16.30
CA PRO A 107 29.54 -26.71 16.30
C PRO A 107 30.02 -27.08 14.88
N GLN A 108 29.10 -27.21 13.92
CA GLN A 108 29.40 -27.54 12.54
C GLN A 108 29.18 -26.32 11.66
N ARG A 109 30.19 -25.99 10.86
CA ARG A 109 30.11 -24.94 9.84
C ARG A 109 29.88 -25.57 8.47
N PRO A 110 29.17 -24.87 7.56
CA PRO A 110 29.16 -25.20 6.14
C PRO A 110 30.59 -25.30 5.59
N ALA A 111 30.90 -26.41 4.91
CA ALA A 111 32.22 -26.63 4.31
C ALA A 111 32.28 -26.19 2.84
N SER A 112 31.11 -25.96 2.21
CA SER A 112 30.98 -25.62 0.80
C SER A 112 29.78 -24.71 0.51
N ILE A 113 29.76 -24.13 -0.70
CA ILE A 113 28.58 -23.43 -1.23
C ILE A 113 27.36 -24.35 -1.31
N GLU A 114 27.57 -25.65 -1.56
CA GLU A 114 26.48 -26.61 -1.64
C GLU A 114 25.84 -26.92 -0.28
N ASP A 115 26.63 -26.91 0.80
CA ASP A 115 26.09 -27.00 2.16
C ASP A 115 25.22 -25.79 2.49
N LEU A 116 25.65 -24.58 2.08
CA LEU A 116 24.86 -23.36 2.22
C LEU A 116 23.57 -23.43 1.40
N ARG A 117 23.62 -23.91 0.15
CA ARG A 117 22.45 -24.10 -0.70
C ARG A 117 21.45 -25.05 -0.06
N THR A 118 21.92 -26.22 0.38
CA THR A 118 21.09 -27.23 1.03
C THR A 118 20.40 -26.66 2.27
N TRP A 119 21.15 -25.93 3.10
CA TRP A 119 20.60 -25.27 4.28
C TRP A 119 19.57 -24.19 3.90
N ALA A 120 19.91 -23.27 3.00
CA ALA A 120 19.07 -22.15 2.63
C ALA A 120 17.77 -22.59 1.95
N TYR A 121 17.81 -23.61 1.09
CA TYR A 121 16.62 -24.20 0.50
C TYR A 121 15.70 -24.83 1.56
N ALA A 122 16.28 -25.53 2.53
CA ALA A 122 15.50 -26.08 3.64
C ALA A 122 14.84 -24.97 4.47
N ARG A 123 15.53 -23.83 4.68
CA ARG A 123 14.96 -22.64 5.32
C ARG A 123 13.85 -22.00 4.49
N ALA A 124 14.05 -21.83 3.18
CA ALA A 124 13.03 -21.32 2.27
C ALA A 124 11.74 -22.16 2.30
N ALA A 125 11.88 -23.49 2.36
CA ALA A 125 10.75 -24.42 2.46
C ALA A 125 9.98 -24.29 3.79
N VAL A 126 10.62 -23.77 4.85
CA VAL A 126 9.98 -23.45 6.13
C VAL A 126 9.25 -22.11 6.07
N HIS A 127 9.87 -21.07 5.49
CA HIS A 127 9.32 -19.71 5.47
C HIS A 127 8.18 -19.52 4.46
N LEU A 128 8.34 -19.99 3.22
CA LEU A 128 7.39 -19.69 2.15
C LEU A 128 5.93 -20.09 2.45
N PRO A 129 5.63 -21.27 3.03
CA PRO A 129 4.25 -21.63 3.37
C PRO A 129 3.57 -20.62 4.30
N VAL A 130 4.32 -20.04 5.25
CA VAL A 130 3.81 -19.02 6.18
C VAL A 130 3.54 -17.72 5.42
N CYS A 131 4.48 -17.26 4.61
CA CYS A 131 4.33 -16.05 3.79
C CYS A 131 3.13 -16.16 2.83
N LEU A 132 2.95 -17.31 2.17
CA LEU A 132 1.80 -17.57 1.31
C LEU A 132 0.48 -17.57 2.08
N ALA A 133 0.45 -18.10 3.32
CA ALA A 133 -0.75 -18.10 4.14
C ALA A 133 -1.16 -16.68 4.57
N VAL A 134 -0.18 -15.83 4.94
CA VAL A 134 -0.40 -14.41 5.26
C VAL A 134 -0.98 -13.67 4.05
N GLU A 135 -0.33 -13.81 2.90
CA GLU A 135 -0.76 -13.11 1.69
C GLU A 135 -2.09 -13.65 1.13
N ARG A 136 -2.37 -14.95 1.30
CA ARG A 136 -3.69 -15.53 1.00
C ARG A 136 -4.77 -14.92 1.87
N ALA A 137 -4.53 -14.81 3.18
CA ALA A 137 -5.50 -14.21 4.10
C ALA A 137 -5.75 -12.73 3.77
N ALA A 138 -4.70 -11.99 3.39
CA ALA A 138 -4.82 -10.61 2.94
C ALA A 138 -5.64 -10.48 1.64
N TRP A 139 -5.41 -11.37 0.67
CA TRP A 139 -6.19 -11.46 -0.57
C TRP A 139 -7.65 -11.80 -0.29
N ASP A 140 -7.92 -12.83 0.53
CA ASP A 140 -9.27 -13.28 0.88
C ASP A 140 -10.09 -12.20 1.59
N ALA A 141 -9.44 -11.39 2.44
CA ALA A 141 -10.07 -10.30 3.15
C ALA A 141 -10.30 -9.04 2.30
N HIS A 142 -9.67 -8.93 1.13
CA HIS A 142 -9.75 -7.73 0.32
C HIS A 142 -11.09 -7.60 -0.41
N GLU A 143 -11.72 -6.43 -0.32
CA GLU A 143 -13.08 -6.20 -0.86
C GLU A 143 -13.18 -6.34 -2.39
N ARG A 144 -12.05 -6.08 -3.07
CA ARG A 144 -11.87 -6.23 -4.53
C ARG A 144 -11.00 -7.42 -4.91
N ARG A 145 -11.06 -8.53 -4.17
CA ARG A 145 -10.35 -9.74 -4.59
C ARG A 145 -10.88 -10.24 -5.93
N SER A 146 -10.00 -10.78 -6.76
CA SER A 146 -10.34 -11.31 -8.09
C SER A 146 -9.51 -12.54 -8.42
N GLY A 147 -10.00 -13.35 -9.36
CA GLY A 147 -9.39 -14.62 -9.72
C GLY A 147 -9.55 -15.71 -8.65
N PHE A 148 -8.86 -16.82 -8.85
CA PHE A 148 -8.85 -17.96 -7.91
C PHE A 148 -7.40 -18.23 -7.50
N TRP A 149 -7.16 -18.32 -6.18
CA TRP A 149 -5.82 -18.49 -5.63
C TRP A 149 -5.16 -19.76 -6.16
N GLU A 150 -5.86 -20.89 -6.09
CA GLU A 150 -5.37 -22.21 -6.47
C GLU A 150 -5.06 -22.34 -7.97
N ASP A 151 -5.72 -21.56 -8.82
CA ASP A 151 -5.47 -21.55 -10.26
C ASP A 151 -4.19 -20.82 -10.63
N ARG A 152 -3.86 -19.78 -9.87
CA ARG A 152 -2.78 -18.84 -10.19
C ARG A 152 -1.52 -19.09 -9.39
N ILE A 153 -1.64 -19.61 -8.18
CA ILE A 153 -0.53 -19.83 -7.24
C ILE A 153 -0.26 -21.32 -7.10
N LYS A 154 0.92 -21.74 -7.53
CA LYS A 154 1.44 -23.10 -7.31
C LYS A 154 2.58 -23.02 -6.31
N PRO A 155 2.44 -23.57 -5.08
CA PRO A 155 3.47 -23.47 -4.04
C PRO A 155 4.85 -23.91 -4.51
N ASP A 156 4.97 -25.00 -5.26
CA ASP A 156 6.26 -25.47 -5.78
C ASP A 156 6.88 -24.49 -6.79
N ALA A 157 6.07 -23.77 -7.58
CA ALA A 157 6.58 -22.75 -8.49
C ALA A 157 7.04 -21.51 -7.72
N ALA A 158 6.32 -21.14 -6.66
CA ALA A 158 6.73 -20.07 -5.76
C ALA A 158 8.02 -20.42 -5.01
N LEU A 159 8.17 -21.67 -4.55
CA LEU A 159 9.40 -22.15 -3.91
C LEU A 159 10.59 -22.07 -4.85
N ARG A 160 10.43 -22.51 -6.10
CA ARG A 160 11.47 -22.35 -7.13
C ARG A 160 11.88 -20.89 -7.37
N MET A 161 10.97 -19.92 -7.20
CA MET A 161 11.33 -18.50 -7.28
C MET A 161 12.21 -18.07 -6.11
N VAL A 162 11.90 -18.53 -4.89
CA VAL A 162 12.72 -18.26 -3.69
C VAL A 162 14.08 -18.95 -3.81
N GLU A 163 14.12 -20.21 -4.24
CA GLU A 163 15.36 -20.97 -4.49
C GLU A 163 16.25 -20.27 -5.51
N ARG A 164 15.68 -19.73 -6.60
CA ARG A 164 16.46 -18.93 -7.57
C ARG A 164 17.01 -17.65 -6.99
N ALA A 165 16.28 -16.95 -6.13
CA ALA A 165 16.82 -15.77 -5.43
C ALA A 165 17.99 -16.16 -4.53
N ILE A 166 17.89 -17.30 -3.84
CA ILE A 166 18.98 -17.87 -3.04
C ILE A 166 20.16 -18.24 -3.92
N ASP A 167 19.94 -18.83 -5.10
CA ASP A 167 21.02 -19.17 -6.03
C ASP A 167 21.77 -17.93 -6.51
N LEU A 168 21.05 -16.86 -6.82
CA LEU A 168 21.63 -15.57 -7.19
C LEU A 168 22.41 -14.96 -6.02
N HIS A 169 21.90 -15.07 -4.78
CA HIS A 169 22.67 -14.67 -3.59
C HIS A 169 23.92 -15.54 -3.39
N LEU A 170 23.84 -16.85 -3.62
CA LEU A 170 24.99 -17.75 -3.49
C LEU A 170 26.09 -17.45 -4.52
N GLN A 171 25.76 -16.86 -5.67
CA GLN A 171 26.77 -16.32 -6.60
C GLN A 171 27.53 -15.13 -5.98
N GLU A 172 26.83 -14.26 -5.23
CA GLU A 172 27.46 -13.19 -4.46
C GLU A 172 28.35 -13.74 -3.33
N VAL A 173 27.91 -14.80 -2.65
CA VAL A 173 28.69 -15.51 -1.62
C VAL A 173 29.95 -16.16 -2.22
N GLU A 174 29.82 -16.83 -3.36
CA GLU A 174 30.95 -17.47 -4.05
C GLU A 174 31.96 -16.43 -4.55
N ALA A 175 31.48 -15.31 -5.07
CA ALA A 175 32.34 -14.18 -5.43
C ALA A 175 33.04 -13.59 -4.19
N CYS A 176 32.34 -13.46 -3.07
CA CYS A 176 32.90 -12.99 -1.79
C CYS A 176 34.01 -13.92 -1.30
N LEU A 177 33.76 -15.23 -1.31
CA LEU A 177 34.74 -16.25 -0.95
C LEU A 177 35.97 -16.20 -1.86
N SER A 178 35.76 -16.07 -3.17
CA SER A 178 36.84 -15.98 -4.17
C SER A 178 37.71 -14.74 -4.02
N MET A 179 37.14 -13.65 -3.47
CA MET A 179 37.84 -12.41 -3.12
C MET A 179 38.40 -12.43 -1.68
N GLY A 180 38.39 -13.58 -1.00
CA GLY A 180 38.90 -13.71 0.37
C GLY A 180 38.07 -12.97 1.42
N GLY A 181 36.76 -12.82 1.20
CA GLY A 181 35.81 -12.12 2.06
C GLY A 181 35.65 -10.62 1.74
N GLY A 182 36.34 -10.12 0.72
CA GLY A 182 36.27 -8.72 0.32
C GLY A 182 36.93 -7.75 1.31
N PRO A 183 36.89 -6.44 1.01
CA PRO A 183 37.58 -5.41 1.80
C PRO A 183 37.01 -5.23 3.22
N THR A 184 35.78 -5.66 3.50
CA THR A 184 35.10 -5.42 4.78
C THR A 184 35.27 -6.55 5.80
N LEU A 185 35.88 -7.69 5.42
CA LEU A 185 35.97 -8.87 6.29
C LEU A 185 36.62 -8.58 7.65
N SER A 186 37.74 -7.85 7.67
CA SER A 186 38.46 -7.56 8.92
C SER A 186 37.63 -6.71 9.89
N ALA A 187 36.94 -5.69 9.38
CA ALA A 187 36.03 -4.85 10.15
C ALA A 187 34.83 -5.67 10.67
N TRP A 188 34.24 -6.50 9.81
CA TRP A 188 33.17 -7.42 10.20
C TRP A 188 33.61 -8.40 11.30
N ARG A 189 34.81 -8.98 11.21
CA ARG A 189 35.38 -9.87 12.25
C ARG A 189 35.56 -9.14 13.59
N ALA A 190 35.99 -7.89 13.54
CA ALA A 190 36.09 -7.02 14.73
C ALA A 190 34.72 -6.64 15.32
N GLY A 191 33.63 -6.95 14.62
CA GLY A 191 32.27 -6.64 15.03
C GLY A 191 31.82 -5.24 14.63
N GLU A 192 32.53 -4.56 13.74
CA GLU A 192 32.10 -3.26 13.21
C GLU A 192 30.83 -3.43 12.38
N ARG A 193 29.87 -2.53 12.59
CA ARG A 193 28.58 -2.55 11.89
C ARG A 193 28.34 -1.21 11.22
N PRO A 194 27.79 -1.20 9.99
CA PRO A 194 27.36 0.06 9.38
C PRO A 194 26.14 0.60 10.16
N LEU A 195 25.88 1.90 10.02
CA LEU A 195 24.79 2.57 10.73
C LEU A 195 23.40 1.96 10.43
N HIS A 196 23.24 1.33 9.27
CA HIS A 196 22.13 0.44 8.96
C HIS A 196 22.69 -0.93 8.53
N PRO A 197 22.83 -1.86 9.49
CA PRO A 197 23.30 -3.21 9.23
C PRO A 197 22.27 -4.02 8.47
N ALA A 198 22.74 -5.02 7.72
CA ALA A 198 21.84 -6.02 7.15
C ALA A 198 21.04 -6.70 8.27
N PRO A 199 19.73 -6.96 8.08
CA PRO A 199 18.94 -7.67 9.08
C PRO A 199 19.53 -9.06 9.35
N ASP A 200 19.93 -9.28 10.59
CA ASP A 200 20.48 -10.55 11.09
C ASP A 200 20.01 -10.90 12.51
N GLY A 201 19.03 -10.14 13.01
CA GLY A 201 18.46 -10.29 14.35
C GLY A 201 19.36 -9.79 15.49
N ARG A 202 20.51 -9.17 15.20
CA ARG A 202 21.42 -8.64 16.23
C ARG A 202 21.39 -7.14 16.30
N ARG A 203 21.69 -6.59 17.48
CA ARG A 203 21.64 -5.14 17.75
C ARG A 203 22.63 -4.30 16.93
N TYR A 204 22.29 -3.04 16.67
CA TYR A 204 23.11 -2.12 15.88
C TYR A 204 24.47 -1.81 16.53
N PRO A 205 24.53 -1.50 17.84
CA PRO A 205 25.82 -1.26 18.50
C PRO A 205 26.61 -2.57 18.65
N SER A 206 27.88 -2.54 18.23
CA SER A 206 28.79 -3.68 18.38
C SER A 206 28.91 -4.15 19.84
N THR A 207 29.07 -5.47 20.01
CA THR A 207 29.19 -6.13 21.32
C THR A 207 30.61 -6.68 21.56
N GLY A 208 31.52 -6.41 20.62
CA GLY A 208 32.82 -7.06 20.49
C GLY A 208 32.93 -7.82 19.17
N PRO A 209 33.96 -8.67 19.02
CA PRO A 209 34.18 -9.45 17.81
C PRO A 209 32.95 -10.28 17.42
N HIS A 210 32.75 -10.43 16.12
CA HIS A 210 31.62 -11.19 15.61
C HIS A 210 31.70 -12.66 16.11
N PRO A 211 30.61 -13.28 16.63
CA PRO A 211 30.70 -14.62 17.23
C PRO A 211 31.06 -15.73 16.22
N LEU A 212 30.81 -15.49 14.93
CA LEU A 212 31.24 -16.36 13.83
C LEU A 212 32.57 -15.92 13.17
N ALA A 213 33.30 -14.96 13.75
CA ALA A 213 34.64 -14.63 13.26
C ALA A 213 35.60 -15.79 13.53
N ARG A 214 36.57 -15.99 12.63
CA ARG A 214 37.69 -16.90 12.83
C ARG A 214 38.99 -16.30 12.31
N ASP A 215 40.10 -16.85 12.77
CA ASP A 215 41.40 -16.57 12.16
C ASP A 215 41.56 -17.33 10.84
N GLY A 216 42.40 -16.76 9.95
CA GLY A 216 42.77 -17.35 8.66
C GLY A 216 41.93 -16.85 7.48
N SER A 217 41.92 -17.65 6.42
CA SER A 217 41.17 -17.35 5.19
C SER A 217 39.66 -17.33 5.44
N CYS A 218 38.95 -16.50 4.68
CA CYS A 218 37.48 -16.50 4.64
C CYS A 218 36.97 -17.92 4.32
N ASP A 219 35.98 -18.38 5.08
CA ASP A 219 35.28 -19.64 4.81
C ASP A 219 33.85 -19.37 4.30
N PRO A 220 33.11 -20.39 3.81
CA PRO A 220 31.77 -20.19 3.25
C PRO A 220 30.78 -19.52 4.22
N LEU A 221 30.90 -19.77 5.52
CA LEU A 221 30.03 -19.14 6.52
C LEU A 221 30.33 -17.65 6.66
N GLU A 222 31.61 -17.27 6.75
CA GLU A 222 31.98 -15.85 6.77
C GLU A 222 31.55 -15.15 5.46
N ALA A 223 31.69 -15.81 4.31
CA ALA A 223 31.25 -15.26 3.04
C ALA A 223 29.72 -15.03 2.99
N TRP A 224 28.91 -15.96 3.52
CA TRP A 224 27.45 -15.78 3.65
C TRP A 224 27.10 -14.54 4.49
N GLU A 225 27.75 -14.41 5.66
CA GLU A 225 27.49 -13.29 6.57
C GLU A 225 27.95 -11.94 6.01
N VAL A 226 29.13 -11.91 5.37
CA VAL A 226 29.70 -10.68 4.82
C VAL A 226 28.99 -10.24 3.55
N ALA A 227 28.61 -11.19 2.68
CA ALA A 227 27.90 -10.90 1.44
C ALA A 227 26.42 -10.56 1.65
N ARG A 228 25.86 -10.82 2.83
CA ARG A 228 24.46 -10.54 3.15
C ARG A 228 24.07 -9.10 2.78
N PRO A 229 23.07 -8.90 1.90
CA PRO A 229 22.62 -7.57 1.55
C PRO A 229 21.81 -6.97 2.71
N TRP A 230 21.72 -5.64 2.73
CA TRP A 230 20.65 -4.99 3.47
C TRP A 230 19.32 -5.19 2.73
N PHE A 231 18.24 -5.37 3.49
CA PHE A 231 16.84 -5.39 3.05
C PHE A 231 15.97 -4.91 4.22
N VAL A 232 14.66 -4.72 4.01
CA VAL A 232 13.75 -4.33 5.09
C VAL A 232 13.62 -5.46 6.11
N ASP A 233 13.81 -5.17 7.41
CA ASP A 233 13.67 -6.20 8.45
C ASP A 233 12.25 -6.79 8.41
N PRO A 234 12.09 -8.14 8.36
CA PRO A 234 10.78 -8.78 8.26
C PRO A 234 9.79 -8.46 9.39
N ASP A 235 10.27 -8.01 10.55
CA ASP A 235 9.42 -7.60 11.67
C ASP A 235 9.04 -6.09 11.62
N ALA A 236 9.64 -5.30 10.72
CA ALA A 236 9.38 -3.86 10.62
C ALA A 236 7.97 -3.56 10.09
N GLY A 237 7.43 -2.42 10.51
CA GLY A 237 6.15 -1.90 10.03
C GLY A 237 6.15 -1.64 8.52
N SER A 238 4.98 -1.82 7.89
CA SER A 238 4.84 -1.53 6.45
C SER A 238 5.19 -0.08 6.15
N PHE A 239 6.07 0.15 5.17
CA PHE A 239 6.54 1.47 4.75
C PHE A 239 7.36 2.23 5.81
N SER A 240 7.82 1.58 6.89
CA SER A 240 8.62 2.24 7.92
C SER A 240 10.07 2.48 7.49
N SER A 241 10.62 1.62 6.62
CA SER A 241 12.05 1.59 6.24
C SER A 241 12.33 2.17 4.85
N GLN A 242 11.82 3.37 4.58
CA GLN A 242 11.98 4.05 3.28
C GLN A 242 13.16 5.02 3.24
N ALA A 243 13.63 5.30 2.02
CA ALA A 243 14.42 6.48 1.73
C ALA A 243 13.49 7.59 1.22
N VAL A 244 13.56 8.75 1.86
CA VAL A 244 12.78 9.95 1.56
C VAL A 244 13.75 11.03 1.12
N HIS A 245 13.49 11.60 -0.06
CA HIS A 245 14.26 12.69 -0.63
C HIS A 245 14.25 13.91 0.31
N PRO A 246 15.33 14.70 0.43
CA PRO A 246 15.37 15.88 1.30
C PRO A 246 14.26 16.91 1.09
N SER A 247 13.69 16.98 -0.12
CA SER A 247 12.52 17.85 -0.41
C SER A 247 11.17 17.28 0.05
N PHE A 248 11.14 16.05 0.57
CA PHE A 248 9.93 15.28 0.88
C PHE A 248 9.00 15.00 -0.31
N MET A 249 9.39 15.33 -1.55
CA MET A 249 8.52 15.15 -2.72
C MET A 249 8.57 13.74 -3.30
N PHE A 250 9.58 12.94 -2.96
CA PHE A 250 9.78 11.59 -3.48
C PHE A 250 10.28 10.63 -2.41
N GLN A 251 9.83 9.38 -2.50
CA GLN A 251 10.24 8.30 -1.62
C GLN A 251 10.33 6.96 -2.36
N GLY A 252 11.16 6.07 -1.83
CA GLY A 252 11.36 4.73 -2.35
C GLY A 252 11.81 3.75 -1.26
N GLU A 253 11.66 2.47 -1.56
CA GLU A 253 12.13 1.35 -0.75
C GLU A 253 12.99 0.46 -1.65
N TYR A 254 14.14 0.02 -1.14
CA TYR A 254 15.06 -0.85 -1.87
C TYR A 254 14.84 -2.30 -1.45
N ASP A 255 14.76 -3.23 -2.40
CA ASP A 255 14.58 -4.66 -2.07
C ASP A 255 15.88 -5.22 -1.46
N LEU A 256 17.01 -5.13 -2.17
CA LEU A 256 18.33 -5.56 -1.66
C LEU A 256 19.41 -4.51 -1.94
N VAL A 257 20.30 -4.26 -0.98
CA VAL A 257 21.47 -3.39 -1.11
C VAL A 257 22.73 -4.11 -0.66
N TYR A 258 23.57 -4.51 -1.62
CA TYR A 258 24.87 -5.14 -1.36
C TYR A 258 25.96 -4.08 -1.13
N ARG A 259 26.90 -4.40 -0.24
CA ARG A 259 28.06 -3.53 0.09
C ARG A 259 29.39 -4.25 0.26
N TRP A 260 29.39 -5.58 0.16
CA TRP A 260 30.52 -6.42 0.56
C TRP A 260 31.77 -6.21 -0.29
N ARG A 261 31.63 -5.75 -1.53
CA ARG A 261 32.74 -5.37 -2.42
C ARG A 261 33.40 -4.03 -2.06
N GLY A 262 32.87 -3.31 -1.05
CA GLY A 262 33.27 -1.94 -0.72
C GLY A 262 32.54 -0.86 -1.53
N GLU A 263 31.68 -1.27 -2.45
CA GLU A 263 30.82 -0.41 -3.27
C GLU A 263 29.36 -0.83 -3.09
N VAL A 264 28.43 0.07 -3.41
CA VAL A 264 26.98 -0.14 -3.23
C VAL A 264 26.38 -0.71 -4.50
N GLU A 265 25.64 -1.80 -4.40
CA GLU A 265 24.84 -2.34 -5.51
C GLU A 265 23.38 -2.44 -5.08
N ILE A 266 22.46 -1.98 -5.94
CA ILE A 266 21.02 -2.02 -5.67
C ILE A 266 20.37 -3.05 -6.57
N ILE A 267 19.67 -4.00 -5.96
CA ILE A 267 19.04 -5.10 -6.66
C ILE A 267 17.55 -5.09 -6.33
N ASP A 268 16.72 -5.25 -7.36
CA ASP A 268 15.27 -5.29 -7.28
C ASP A 268 14.77 -6.71 -7.62
N LEU A 269 13.89 -7.24 -6.78
CA LEU A 269 13.34 -8.58 -6.89
C LEU A 269 12.01 -8.51 -7.63
N LYS A 270 11.85 -9.38 -8.63
CA LYS A 270 10.59 -9.52 -9.36
C LYS A 270 10.19 -10.99 -9.43
N ALA A 271 9.17 -11.35 -8.67
CA ALA A 271 8.50 -12.67 -8.72
C ALA A 271 7.67 -12.83 -10.00
N SER A 272 8.34 -12.73 -11.16
CA SER A 272 7.74 -12.82 -12.48
C SER A 272 8.77 -13.32 -13.49
N ILE A 273 8.32 -13.66 -14.69
CA ILE A 273 9.19 -14.01 -15.81
C ILE A 273 9.70 -12.79 -16.60
N GLY A 274 9.33 -11.55 -16.20
CA GLY A 274 9.74 -10.33 -16.89
C GLY A 274 9.06 -10.06 -18.24
N ALA A 275 8.12 -10.91 -18.67
CA ALA A 275 7.44 -10.78 -19.97
C ALA A 275 6.19 -9.89 -19.89
N SER A 276 6.35 -8.63 -19.50
CA SER A 276 5.25 -7.67 -19.44
C SER A 276 5.71 -6.25 -19.68
N ASP A 277 4.77 -5.39 -20.04
CA ASP A 277 5.02 -3.96 -20.21
C ASP A 277 5.58 -3.25 -18.96
N ARG A 278 5.30 -3.77 -17.76
CA ARG A 278 5.87 -3.21 -16.52
C ARG A 278 7.39 -3.31 -16.47
N THR A 279 7.99 -4.22 -17.23
CA THR A 279 9.44 -4.41 -17.26
C THR A 279 10.19 -3.15 -17.68
N ALA A 280 9.70 -2.42 -18.68
CA ALA A 280 10.30 -1.15 -19.08
C ALA A 280 10.30 -0.11 -17.94
N SER A 281 9.28 -0.13 -17.09
CA SER A 281 9.15 0.78 -15.96
C SER A 281 10.12 0.44 -14.82
N TYR A 282 10.52 -0.83 -14.68
CA TYR A 282 11.50 -1.23 -13.65
C TYR A 282 12.88 -0.63 -13.91
N HIS A 283 13.32 -0.52 -15.17
CA HIS A 283 14.59 0.14 -15.50
C HIS A 283 14.63 1.60 -15.02
N GLN A 284 13.58 2.38 -15.29
CA GLN A 284 13.53 3.78 -14.84
C GLN A 284 13.38 3.89 -13.33
N GLN A 285 12.64 2.97 -12.71
CA GLN A 285 12.53 2.89 -11.25
C GLN A 285 13.89 2.70 -10.58
N LEU A 286 14.73 1.76 -11.05
CA LEU A 286 16.05 1.53 -10.45
C LEU A 286 17.00 2.73 -10.65
N ARG A 287 16.93 3.41 -11.80
CA ARG A 287 17.69 4.64 -12.02
C ARG A 287 17.22 5.76 -11.10
N GLY A 288 15.91 5.90 -10.89
CA GLY A 288 15.34 6.82 -9.91
C GLY A 288 15.76 6.48 -8.47
N TYR A 289 15.90 5.20 -8.13
CA TYR A 289 16.45 4.74 -6.86
C TYR A 289 17.93 5.09 -6.68
N ALA A 290 18.74 5.04 -7.74
CA ALA A 290 20.12 5.53 -7.69
C ALA A 290 20.19 7.07 -7.50
N ALA A 291 19.28 7.84 -8.12
CA ALA A 291 19.16 9.27 -7.85
C ALA A 291 18.71 9.55 -6.40
N LEU A 292 17.73 8.81 -5.89
CA LEU A 292 17.31 8.89 -4.49
C LEU A 292 18.46 8.53 -3.54
N TRP A 293 19.27 7.52 -3.86
CA TRP A 293 20.48 7.20 -3.11
C TRP A 293 21.42 8.40 -3.05
N ARG A 294 21.73 9.02 -4.19
CA ARG A 294 22.56 10.22 -4.26
C ARG A 294 22.05 11.34 -3.35
N ALA A 295 20.75 11.62 -3.42
CA ALA A 295 20.12 12.70 -2.66
C ALA A 295 20.07 12.43 -1.14
N THR A 296 20.08 11.16 -0.72
CA THR A 296 19.97 10.76 0.68
C THR A 296 21.32 10.38 1.31
N HIS A 297 22.39 10.41 0.52
CA HIS A 297 23.73 9.97 0.92
C HIS A 297 24.79 10.96 0.46
N GLU A 298 24.68 12.21 0.93
CA GLU A 298 25.61 13.27 0.55
C GLU A 298 27.08 12.83 0.65
N GLY A 299 27.84 13.07 -0.42
CA GLY A 299 29.26 12.74 -0.51
C GLY A 299 29.58 11.26 -0.78
N GLN A 300 28.59 10.38 -0.88
CA GLN A 300 28.80 8.98 -1.28
C GLN A 300 28.75 8.82 -2.81
N PRO A 301 29.51 7.87 -3.38
CA PRO A 301 29.41 7.55 -4.79
C PRO A 301 28.03 6.97 -5.14
N LEU A 302 27.61 7.17 -6.39
CA LEU A 302 26.45 6.48 -6.95
C LEU A 302 26.64 4.96 -6.90
N PRO A 303 25.55 4.19 -6.71
CA PRO A 303 25.59 2.73 -6.75
C PRO A 303 26.32 2.22 -8.00
N THR A 304 27.20 1.24 -7.83
CA THR A 304 28.09 0.74 -8.88
C THR A 304 27.49 -0.32 -9.77
N ARG A 305 26.37 -0.90 -9.33
CA ARG A 305 25.52 -1.79 -10.13
C ARG A 305 24.06 -1.61 -9.75
N LEU A 306 23.21 -1.66 -10.76
CA LEU A 306 21.76 -1.72 -10.65
C LEU A 306 21.31 -2.97 -11.39
N ALA A 307 20.53 -3.85 -10.76
CA ALA A 307 20.03 -5.04 -11.47
C ALA A 307 18.65 -5.48 -11.02
N ILE A 308 17.92 -6.10 -11.93
CA ILE A 308 16.61 -6.70 -11.69
C ILE A 308 16.78 -8.23 -11.71
N TRP A 309 16.29 -8.91 -10.69
CA TRP A 309 16.28 -10.37 -10.61
C TRP A 309 14.89 -10.90 -10.95
N PHE A 310 14.75 -11.52 -12.12
CA PHE A 310 13.50 -12.16 -12.55
C PHE A 310 13.40 -13.58 -12.01
N LEU A 311 12.83 -13.73 -10.82
CA LEU A 311 12.80 -15.01 -10.10
C LEU A 311 11.96 -16.09 -10.83
N GLY A 312 11.08 -15.68 -11.75
CA GLY A 312 10.31 -16.59 -12.60
C GLY A 312 11.16 -17.35 -13.64
N THR A 313 12.33 -16.84 -14.00
CA THR A 313 13.26 -17.47 -14.94
C THR A 313 14.65 -17.73 -14.33
N GLY A 314 15.05 -16.94 -13.34
CA GLY A 314 16.40 -16.93 -12.76
C GLY A 314 17.37 -15.97 -13.48
N ASP A 315 16.85 -15.14 -14.38
CA ASP A 315 17.67 -14.18 -15.15
C ASP A 315 17.98 -12.92 -14.32
N VAL A 316 19.16 -12.37 -14.57
CA VAL A 316 19.61 -11.07 -14.05
C VAL A 316 19.68 -10.09 -15.21
N VAL A 317 19.03 -8.95 -15.07
CA VAL A 317 19.09 -7.85 -16.03
C VAL A 317 19.78 -6.68 -15.39
N ASP A 318 20.99 -6.36 -15.84
CA ASP A 318 21.69 -5.15 -15.42
C ASP A 318 21.00 -3.91 -16.02
N VAL A 319 20.89 -2.86 -15.22
CA VAL A 319 20.29 -1.58 -15.58
C VAL A 319 21.38 -0.53 -15.73
N ASP A 320 21.30 0.25 -16.80
CA ASP A 320 22.22 1.35 -17.04
C ASP A 320 22.23 2.33 -15.87
N ARG A 321 23.43 2.58 -15.36
CA ARG A 321 23.64 3.53 -14.27
C ARG A 321 23.35 4.94 -14.75
N PRO A 322 22.63 5.76 -13.97
CA PRO A 322 22.56 7.18 -14.26
C PRO A 322 23.90 7.86 -13.94
N ASP A 323 24.20 8.93 -14.67
CA ASP A 323 25.23 9.89 -14.31
C ASP A 323 24.62 11.02 -13.45
N HIS A 324 25.47 11.96 -13.01
CA HIS A 324 25.01 13.07 -12.17
C HIS A 324 24.03 13.99 -12.91
N GLU A 325 24.22 14.23 -14.22
CA GLU A 325 23.31 15.05 -15.02
C GLU A 325 21.92 14.42 -15.11
N TRP A 326 21.85 13.10 -15.31
CA TRP A 326 20.58 12.38 -15.30
C TRP A 326 19.90 12.46 -13.94
N CYS A 327 20.64 12.30 -12.84
CA CYS A 327 20.07 12.42 -11.50
C CYS A 327 19.53 13.83 -11.23
N ASP A 328 20.23 14.89 -11.67
CA ASP A 328 19.75 16.27 -11.55
C ASP A 328 18.47 16.48 -12.35
N ALA A 329 18.43 15.97 -13.59
CA ALA A 329 17.24 16.03 -14.43
C ALA A 329 16.05 15.25 -13.84
N PHE A 330 16.32 14.09 -13.24
CA PHE A 330 15.30 13.29 -12.56
C PHE A 330 14.73 14.02 -11.34
N GLU A 331 15.57 14.59 -10.47
CA GLU A 331 15.13 15.36 -9.31
C GLU A 331 14.31 16.59 -9.71
N SER A 332 14.75 17.33 -10.74
CA SER A 332 13.97 18.44 -11.30
C SER A 332 12.61 17.96 -11.81
N ARG A 333 12.58 16.84 -12.55
CA ARG A 333 11.34 16.27 -13.07
C ARG A 333 10.39 15.83 -11.97
N VAL A 334 10.91 15.25 -10.88
CA VAL A 334 10.12 14.90 -9.70
C VAL A 334 9.52 16.12 -9.05
N ALA A 335 10.28 17.21 -8.90
CA ALA A 335 9.77 18.46 -8.35
C ALA A 335 8.65 19.03 -9.23
N ASP A 336 8.85 19.09 -10.55
CA ASP A 336 7.83 19.54 -11.52
C ASP A 336 6.56 18.68 -11.45
N LEU A 337 6.72 17.34 -11.41
CA LEU A 337 5.60 16.41 -11.26
C LEU A 337 4.85 16.58 -9.96
N TRP A 338 5.56 16.85 -8.86
CA TRP A 338 4.93 17.05 -7.57
C TRP A 338 4.11 18.36 -7.58
N GLU A 339 4.66 19.42 -8.16
CA GLU A 339 3.94 20.69 -8.34
C GLU A 339 2.70 20.55 -9.24
N GLU A 340 2.80 19.73 -10.29
CA GLU A 340 1.72 19.44 -11.24
C GLU A 340 0.62 18.56 -10.62
N LEU A 341 0.99 17.51 -9.87
CA LEU A 341 0.07 16.44 -9.48
C LEU A 341 -0.32 16.43 -8.00
N ARG A 342 0.43 17.12 -7.14
CA ARG A 342 0.33 16.97 -5.68
C ARG A 342 0.19 18.27 -4.92
N ARG A 343 0.68 19.41 -5.41
CA ARG A 343 0.39 20.72 -4.79
C ARG A 343 -1.12 20.96 -4.74
N GLU A 344 -1.79 20.73 -5.86
CA GLU A 344 -3.24 20.67 -5.98
C GLU A 344 -3.62 19.36 -6.69
N ASP A 345 -4.83 18.85 -6.44
CA ASP A 345 -5.28 17.66 -7.13
C ASP A 345 -5.66 18.06 -8.58
N PRO A 346 -5.10 17.40 -9.62
CA PRO A 346 -5.42 17.75 -11.00
C PRO A 346 -6.87 17.41 -11.32
N THR A 347 -7.43 18.09 -12.30
CA THR A 347 -8.75 17.78 -12.84
C THR A 347 -8.67 16.63 -13.84
N GLU A 348 -9.84 16.15 -14.27
CA GLU A 348 -9.93 15.07 -15.26
C GLU A 348 -9.38 15.49 -16.64
N ASP A 349 -9.52 16.77 -16.99
CA ASP A 349 -9.05 17.36 -18.24
C ASP A 349 -7.52 17.49 -18.28
N ASP A 350 -6.90 17.74 -17.12
CA ASP A 350 -5.43 17.74 -16.96
C ASP A 350 -4.84 16.33 -17.15
N CYS A 351 -5.68 15.29 -17.10
CA CYS A 351 -5.27 13.88 -17.15
C CYS A 351 -5.88 13.16 -18.37
N PRO A 352 -5.44 13.46 -19.61
CA PRO A 352 -6.08 12.95 -20.81
C PRO A 352 -5.96 11.42 -20.93
N PRO A 353 -6.92 10.74 -21.59
CA PRO A 353 -6.90 9.29 -21.81
C PRO A 353 -5.95 8.89 -22.95
N LEU A 354 -4.74 9.44 -22.97
CA LEU A 354 -3.69 9.22 -23.95
C LEU A 354 -2.56 8.38 -23.34
N PRO A 355 -2.67 7.03 -23.34
CA PRO A 355 -1.63 6.20 -22.77
C PRO A 355 -0.41 6.14 -23.70
N ALA A 356 0.77 5.95 -23.13
CA ALA A 356 1.98 5.67 -23.91
C ALA A 356 1.85 4.36 -24.70
N PRO A 357 2.65 4.10 -25.74
CA PRO A 357 2.62 2.80 -26.42
C PRO A 357 2.97 1.63 -25.47
N TYR A 358 2.36 0.46 -25.66
CA TYR A 358 2.68 -0.76 -24.90
C TYR A 358 4.06 -1.28 -25.31
N ARG A 359 4.92 -1.64 -24.35
CA ARG A 359 6.28 -2.14 -24.63
C ARG A 359 6.34 -3.65 -24.38
N ASN A 360 6.56 -4.44 -25.42
CA ASN A 360 6.69 -5.88 -25.33
C ASN A 360 8.05 -6.28 -24.76
N HIS A 361 8.03 -7.26 -23.86
CA HIS A 361 9.22 -7.91 -23.32
C HIS A 361 8.99 -9.41 -23.31
N GLY A 362 10.02 -10.16 -23.65
CA GLY A 362 10.08 -11.62 -23.55
C GLY A 362 10.51 -12.08 -22.15
N PRO A 363 10.60 -13.42 -21.94
CA PRO A 363 11.12 -14.00 -20.71
C PRO A 363 12.51 -13.46 -20.35
N GLY A 364 12.75 -13.24 -19.06
CA GLY A 364 13.99 -12.61 -18.57
C GLY A 364 14.06 -11.11 -18.81
N GLY A 365 12.95 -10.47 -19.22
CA GLY A 365 12.89 -9.02 -19.44
C GLY A 365 13.53 -8.55 -20.73
N VAL A 366 13.73 -9.44 -21.71
CA VAL A 366 14.33 -9.11 -23.01
C VAL A 366 13.40 -8.16 -23.78
N PRO A 367 13.84 -6.96 -24.19
CA PRO A 367 13.00 -6.04 -24.96
C PRO A 367 12.62 -6.60 -26.34
N GLU A 368 11.33 -6.58 -26.67
CA GLU A 368 10.78 -7.03 -27.97
C GLU A 368 10.17 -5.88 -28.79
N GLY A 369 10.38 -4.63 -28.35
CA GLY A 369 9.90 -3.42 -29.04
C GLY A 369 8.52 -2.96 -28.59
N VAL A 370 7.93 -2.06 -29.36
CA VAL A 370 6.59 -1.50 -29.09
C VAL A 370 5.53 -2.38 -29.76
N ASP A 371 4.41 -2.62 -29.06
CA ASP A 371 3.29 -3.39 -29.60
C ASP A 371 2.67 -2.68 -30.81
N GLU A 372 2.34 -3.44 -31.86
CA GLU A 372 1.75 -2.92 -33.09
C GLU A 372 0.34 -2.35 -32.87
N ASN A 373 -0.38 -2.81 -31.83
CA ASN A 373 -1.70 -2.29 -31.50
C ASN A 373 -1.59 -1.06 -30.58
N PRO A 374 -1.88 0.16 -31.06
CA PRO A 374 -1.80 1.38 -30.25
C PRO A 374 -2.79 1.39 -29.07
N ARG A 375 -3.86 0.59 -29.13
CA ARG A 375 -4.87 0.45 -28.07
C ARG A 375 -4.55 -0.65 -27.06
N LYS A 376 -3.43 -1.38 -27.20
CA LYS A 376 -3.08 -2.55 -26.37
C LYS A 376 -3.21 -2.27 -24.87
N ARG A 377 -2.71 -1.12 -24.38
CA ARG A 377 -2.86 -0.72 -22.98
C ARG A 377 -4.32 -0.55 -22.56
N CYS A 378 -5.12 0.16 -23.36
CA CYS A 378 -6.54 0.35 -23.08
C CYS A 378 -7.29 -0.98 -23.01
N THR A 379 -7.05 -1.90 -23.95
CA THR A 379 -7.75 -3.21 -24.00
C THR A 379 -7.44 -4.10 -22.79
N MET A 380 -6.30 -3.87 -22.13
CA MET A 380 -5.86 -4.60 -20.95
C MET A 380 -6.13 -3.82 -19.65
N CYS A 381 -6.66 -2.60 -19.74
CA CYS A 381 -6.89 -1.73 -18.61
C CYS A 381 -8.21 -2.08 -17.93
N GLU A 382 -8.19 -2.26 -16.60
CA GLU A 382 -9.39 -2.52 -15.81
C GLU A 382 -10.42 -1.38 -15.94
N TRP A 383 -9.95 -0.17 -16.21
CA TRP A 383 -10.78 1.02 -16.29
C TRP A 383 -11.41 1.26 -17.66
N GLN A 384 -11.21 0.39 -18.66
CA GLN A 384 -11.79 0.57 -20.00
C GLN A 384 -13.33 0.69 -20.00
N VAL A 385 -13.99 0.16 -18.97
CA VAL A 385 -15.46 0.25 -18.79
C VAL A 385 -15.95 1.64 -18.37
N ILE A 386 -15.04 2.51 -17.89
CA ILE A 386 -15.32 3.86 -17.41
C ILE A 386 -14.33 4.90 -17.97
N CYS A 387 -13.51 4.50 -18.95
CA CYS A 387 -12.54 5.35 -19.61
C CYS A 387 -12.64 5.06 -21.10
N PRO A 388 -13.01 6.05 -21.94
CA PRO A 388 -13.27 5.81 -23.34
C PRO A 388 -11.99 5.65 -24.18
N GLY A 389 -10.82 5.87 -23.56
CA GLY A 389 -9.53 5.86 -24.25
C GLY A 389 -9.33 7.08 -25.16
N PRO A 390 -8.30 7.05 -26.04
CA PRO A 390 -7.89 8.21 -26.83
C PRO A 390 -8.94 8.76 -27.82
N GLU A 391 -9.79 7.91 -28.38
CA GLU A 391 -10.69 8.28 -29.49
C GLU A 391 -12.17 8.15 -29.13
N GLY A 392 -12.49 7.90 -27.86
CA GLY A 392 -13.87 7.68 -27.43
C GLY A 392 -14.40 8.83 -26.58
N GLU A 393 -15.71 8.94 -26.53
CA GLU A 393 -16.45 9.75 -25.56
C GLU A 393 -17.33 8.81 -24.73
N LEU A 394 -17.54 9.14 -23.46
CA LEU A 394 -18.54 8.45 -22.67
C LEU A 394 -19.88 9.17 -22.84
N PRO A 395 -20.99 8.43 -23.02
CA PRO A 395 -22.31 9.04 -23.03
C PRO A 395 -22.56 9.82 -21.74
N ASP A 396 -23.17 10.99 -21.88
CA ASP A 396 -23.60 11.82 -20.76
C ASP A 396 -24.52 11.04 -19.81
N LEU A 397 -24.33 11.28 -18.51
CA LEU A 397 -25.17 10.70 -17.49
C LEU A 397 -26.50 11.47 -17.41
N PRO A 398 -27.65 10.78 -17.27
CA PRO A 398 -28.94 11.44 -17.17
C PRO A 398 -29.05 12.22 -15.86
N GLN A 399 -29.25 13.55 -15.96
CA GLN A 399 -29.48 14.43 -14.80
C GLN A 399 -30.91 14.35 -14.24
N ARG A 400 -31.81 13.72 -15.00
CA ARG A 400 -33.20 13.48 -14.61
C ARG A 400 -33.62 12.10 -15.09
N PHE A 401 -34.36 11.38 -14.24
CA PHE A 401 -34.97 10.11 -14.62
C PHE A 401 -36.36 9.99 -14.01
N GLN A 402 -37.21 9.18 -14.62
CA GLN A 402 -38.55 8.88 -14.12
C GLN A 402 -38.59 7.42 -13.67
N LEU A 403 -38.96 7.21 -12.40
CA LEU A 403 -39.17 5.85 -11.90
C LEU A 403 -40.49 5.29 -12.42
N PRO A 404 -40.55 4.00 -12.82
CA PRO A 404 -41.80 3.36 -13.21
C PRO A 404 -42.88 3.51 -12.14
N GLY A 405 -44.05 4.02 -12.51
CA GLY A 405 -45.17 4.24 -11.59
C GLY A 405 -45.10 5.53 -10.78
N ARG A 406 -44.17 6.45 -11.07
CA ARG A 406 -44.17 7.83 -10.55
C ARG A 406 -44.41 8.83 -11.68
N ASP A 407 -45.29 9.80 -11.45
CA ASP A 407 -45.57 10.87 -12.42
C ASP A 407 -44.51 11.99 -12.41
N GLN A 408 -43.72 12.09 -11.34
CA GLN A 408 -42.68 13.11 -11.18
C GLN A 408 -41.31 12.56 -11.55
N SER A 409 -40.55 13.34 -12.31
CA SER A 409 -39.13 13.08 -12.58
C SER A 409 -38.28 13.41 -11.37
N THR A 410 -37.36 12.53 -11.02
CA THR A 410 -36.31 12.77 -10.02
C THR A 410 -35.18 13.57 -10.66
N ILE A 411 -34.74 14.64 -9.97
CA ILE A 411 -33.52 15.39 -10.31
C ILE A 411 -32.37 14.82 -9.48
N VAL A 412 -31.20 14.69 -10.09
CA VAL A 412 -30.04 14.01 -9.53
C VAL A 412 -28.96 15.01 -9.15
N GLU A 413 -28.37 14.84 -7.97
CA GLU A 413 -27.21 15.63 -7.55
C GLU A 413 -25.91 15.02 -8.11
N PRO A 414 -24.98 15.84 -8.66
CA PRO A 414 -23.63 15.38 -9.00
C PRO A 414 -22.91 14.83 -7.77
N LEU A 415 -22.18 13.73 -7.90
CA LEU A 415 -21.54 13.05 -6.76
C LEU A 415 -20.62 14.00 -5.98
N GLY A 416 -19.82 14.81 -6.67
CA GLY A 416 -18.89 15.76 -6.07
C GLY A 416 -19.55 16.96 -5.37
N ALA A 417 -20.85 17.21 -5.61
CA ALA A 417 -21.58 18.28 -4.95
C ALA A 417 -22.16 17.87 -3.58
N ILE A 418 -22.19 16.57 -3.28
CA ILE A 418 -22.78 16.03 -2.05
C ILE A 418 -21.79 16.19 -0.90
N ASN A 419 -22.12 17.05 0.07
CA ASN A 419 -21.35 17.23 1.29
C ASN A 419 -22.13 16.73 2.53
N PRO A 420 -21.78 15.57 3.11
CA PRO A 420 -22.44 15.04 4.31
C PRO A 420 -21.96 15.69 5.62
N ARG A 421 -20.94 16.55 5.56
CA ARG A 421 -20.30 17.13 6.74
C ARG A 421 -20.99 18.41 7.16
N VAL A 422 -21.10 18.59 8.47
CA VAL A 422 -21.65 19.80 9.09
C VAL A 422 -20.74 20.27 10.22
N SER A 423 -20.85 21.55 10.54
CA SER A 423 -20.30 22.13 11.76
C SER A 423 -21.43 22.52 12.70
N LEU A 424 -21.29 22.21 14.00
CA LEU A 424 -22.34 22.35 15.00
C LEU A 424 -21.78 22.89 16.32
N HIS A 425 -22.43 23.91 16.87
CA HIS A 425 -22.28 24.36 18.24
C HIS A 425 -23.23 23.57 19.13
N LEU A 426 -22.68 22.72 20.00
CA LEU A 426 -23.46 21.86 20.90
C LEU A 426 -22.94 21.98 22.33
N GLU A 427 -23.70 21.45 23.28
CA GLU A 427 -23.26 21.28 24.67
C GLU A 427 -22.99 19.81 24.97
N VAL A 428 -21.96 19.51 25.75
CA VAL A 428 -21.68 18.18 26.27
C VAL A 428 -22.69 17.83 27.37
N ASN A 429 -23.63 16.96 27.07
CA ASN A 429 -24.66 16.53 28.01
C ASN A 429 -24.16 15.47 29.01
N ALA A 430 -23.29 14.57 28.57
CA ALA A 430 -22.73 13.53 29.43
C ALA A 430 -21.39 12.99 28.89
N VAL A 431 -20.50 12.61 29.81
CA VAL A 431 -19.25 11.90 29.56
C VAL A 431 -19.22 10.68 30.49
N GLN A 432 -19.10 9.49 29.92
CA GLN A 432 -19.09 8.23 30.66
C GLN A 432 -17.79 7.48 30.37
N SER A 433 -16.89 7.43 31.34
CA SER A 433 -15.63 6.69 31.26
C SER A 433 -15.78 5.32 31.93
N THR A 434 -15.40 4.24 31.23
CA THR A 434 -15.50 2.86 31.73
C THR A 434 -14.14 2.20 32.02
N GLY A 435 -13.07 3.00 32.17
CA GLY A 435 -11.70 2.51 32.34
C GLY A 435 -10.90 2.58 31.03
N MET A 436 -10.28 1.46 30.61
CA MET A 436 -9.37 1.35 29.44
C MET A 436 -10.00 1.64 28.06
N SER A 437 -11.28 2.00 27.97
CA SER A 437 -11.95 2.28 26.70
C SER A 437 -12.27 3.76 26.55
N ARG A 438 -12.41 4.22 25.29
CA ARG A 438 -12.76 5.61 24.98
C ARG A 438 -14.02 6.04 25.76
N PRO A 439 -14.05 7.26 26.32
CA PRO A 439 -15.24 7.76 26.97
C PRO A 439 -16.40 7.83 25.97
N ARG A 440 -17.59 7.49 26.45
CA ARG A 440 -18.83 7.68 25.72
C ARG A 440 -19.31 9.11 25.96
N ILE A 441 -19.38 9.90 24.89
CA ILE A 441 -19.75 11.32 24.93
C ILE A 441 -21.11 11.52 24.26
N LEU A 442 -22.01 12.23 24.94
CA LEU A 442 -23.31 12.64 24.43
C LEU A 442 -23.35 14.17 24.32
N PHE A 443 -23.70 14.67 23.15
CA PHE A 443 -23.94 16.09 22.89
C PHE A 443 -25.44 16.40 22.94
N THR A 444 -25.80 17.66 23.19
CA THR A 444 -27.19 18.16 23.20
C THR A 444 -27.28 19.53 22.54
N ASP A 445 -28.40 19.78 21.85
CA ASP A 445 -28.82 21.13 21.40
C ASP A 445 -29.82 21.78 22.38
N GLY A 446 -30.06 21.14 23.53
CA GLY A 446 -31.06 21.54 24.52
C GLY A 446 -32.42 20.83 24.36
N GLN A 447 -32.68 20.20 23.22
CA GLN A 447 -33.92 19.44 22.96
C GLN A 447 -33.66 17.96 22.64
N ARG A 448 -32.61 17.68 21.87
CA ARG A 448 -32.22 16.35 21.39
C ARG A 448 -30.79 16.04 21.80
N GLN A 449 -30.46 14.75 21.77
CA GLN A 449 -29.12 14.26 22.08
C GLN A 449 -28.54 13.50 20.90
N ALA A 450 -27.22 13.64 20.72
CA ALA A 450 -26.45 12.90 19.73
C ALA A 450 -25.27 12.19 20.40
N GLU A 451 -25.04 10.93 20.05
CA GLU A 451 -23.87 10.18 20.54
C GLU A 451 -22.66 10.38 19.64
N MET A 452 -21.49 10.59 20.25
CA MET A 452 -20.22 10.59 19.53
C MET A 452 -19.84 9.17 19.07
N ARG A 453 -19.48 9.03 17.80
CA ARG A 453 -18.93 7.79 17.24
C ARG A 453 -17.66 8.06 16.45
N ILE A 454 -16.52 7.71 17.02
CA ILE A 454 -15.24 7.75 16.31
C ILE A 454 -15.15 6.58 15.33
N LEU A 455 -14.93 6.90 14.07
CA LEU A 455 -14.64 5.96 13.01
C LEU A 455 -13.14 5.65 13.01
N GLY A 456 -12.78 4.37 12.99
CA GLY A 456 -11.38 3.93 12.98
C GLY A 456 -10.83 3.53 14.35
N ARG A 457 -9.57 3.08 14.35
CA ARG A 457 -8.91 2.55 15.55
C ARG A 457 -8.42 3.63 16.49
N ASN A 458 -7.97 4.78 15.97
CA ASN A 458 -7.37 5.87 16.73
C ASN A 458 -8.32 7.07 16.85
N THR A 459 -8.13 7.89 17.88
CA THR A 459 -8.86 9.16 18.01
C THR A 459 -8.22 10.14 17.03
N PRO A 460 -9.00 10.88 16.22
CA PRO A 460 -8.43 11.91 15.35
C PRO A 460 -7.64 12.95 16.14
N ASP A 461 -6.50 13.40 15.63
CA ASP A 461 -5.62 14.36 16.32
C ASP A 461 -6.35 15.68 16.66
N GLY A 462 -7.30 16.08 15.80
CA GLY A 462 -8.14 17.26 16.01
C GLY A 462 -9.27 17.08 17.04
N VAL A 463 -9.38 15.92 17.71
CA VAL A 463 -10.47 15.60 18.63
C VAL A 463 -9.92 15.31 20.03
N SER A 464 -10.05 16.28 20.93
CA SER A 464 -9.79 16.06 22.35
C SER A 464 -10.99 15.41 23.03
N LEU A 465 -10.75 14.32 23.75
CA LEU A 465 -11.78 13.63 24.55
C LEU A 465 -11.88 14.15 25.99
N ASP A 466 -11.02 15.09 26.37
CA ASP A 466 -10.95 15.70 27.69
C ASP A 466 -11.98 16.84 27.83
N VAL A 467 -13.25 16.48 27.65
CA VAL A 467 -14.39 17.38 27.79
C VAL A 467 -15.20 17.08 29.05
N VAL A 468 -15.93 18.07 29.55
CA VAL A 468 -16.76 17.96 30.76
C VAL A 468 -18.23 18.27 30.48
N LYS A 469 -19.13 17.71 31.30
CA LYS A 469 -20.56 17.99 31.20
C LYS A 469 -20.85 19.50 31.36
N GLY A 470 -21.74 20.02 30.52
CA GLY A 470 -22.12 21.44 30.46
C GLY A 470 -21.18 22.30 29.62
N GLN A 471 -20.08 21.74 29.12
CA GLN A 471 -19.14 22.45 28.26
C GLN A 471 -19.73 22.64 26.87
N ARG A 472 -19.62 23.85 26.34
CA ARG A 472 -19.97 24.14 24.94
C ARG A 472 -18.80 23.79 24.03
N VAL A 473 -19.12 23.22 22.89
CA VAL A 473 -18.14 22.75 21.91
C VAL A 473 -18.56 23.13 20.51
N LEU A 474 -17.56 23.46 19.69
CA LEU A 474 -17.67 23.52 18.24
C LEU A 474 -17.19 22.20 17.67
N LEU A 475 -18.10 21.49 17.03
CA LEU A 475 -17.80 20.30 16.25
C LEU A 475 -17.68 20.72 14.79
N THR A 476 -16.55 20.42 14.15
CA THR A 476 -16.31 20.79 12.75
C THR A 476 -16.13 19.52 11.92
N ASP A 477 -16.68 19.52 10.70
CA ASP A 477 -16.58 18.41 9.74
C ASP A 477 -17.07 17.06 10.30
N VAL A 478 -18.13 17.09 11.13
CA VAL A 478 -18.79 15.87 11.66
C VAL A 478 -19.92 15.43 10.75
N MET A 479 -20.28 14.14 10.80
CA MET A 479 -21.34 13.56 9.95
C MET A 479 -22.49 13.02 10.80
N PRO A 480 -23.68 13.63 10.74
CA PRO A 480 -24.86 13.16 11.45
C PRO A 480 -25.38 11.85 10.85
N GLU A 481 -25.85 10.93 11.70
CA GLU A 481 -26.40 9.63 11.30
C GLU A 481 -27.59 9.28 12.19
N ILE A 482 -28.68 8.79 11.60
CA ILE A 482 -29.83 8.27 12.35
C ILE A 482 -29.77 6.75 12.35
N GLY A 483 -29.44 6.18 13.51
CA GLY A 483 -29.40 4.74 13.71
C GLY A 483 -30.78 4.10 13.89
N ARG A 484 -30.81 2.77 14.01
CA ARG A 484 -32.03 2.04 14.37
C ARG A 484 -32.60 2.55 15.69
N GLY A 485 -33.91 2.79 15.73
CA GLY A 485 -34.61 3.36 16.88
C GLY A 485 -34.57 4.90 16.96
N GLY A 486 -34.13 5.57 15.89
CA GLY A 486 -34.17 7.04 15.80
C GLY A 486 -33.07 7.75 16.57
N ARG A 487 -32.08 7.01 17.08
CA ARG A 487 -30.97 7.58 17.85
C ARG A 487 -30.00 8.32 16.93
N LEU A 488 -29.78 9.59 17.21
CA LEU A 488 -28.83 10.41 16.46
C LEU A 488 -27.40 10.13 16.93
N THR A 489 -26.50 10.00 15.97
CA THR A 489 -25.07 9.78 16.18
C THR A 489 -24.30 10.81 15.34
N LEU A 490 -23.20 11.33 15.86
CA LEU A 490 -22.25 12.16 15.13
C LEU A 490 -20.99 11.33 14.89
N ARG A 491 -20.72 11.02 13.63
CA ARG A 491 -19.52 10.29 13.21
C ARG A 491 -18.34 11.25 13.10
N PHE A 492 -17.22 10.84 13.71
CA PHE A 492 -15.94 11.55 13.68
C PHE A 492 -14.91 10.71 12.93
N ASP A 493 -14.18 11.32 12.03
CA ASP A 493 -13.07 10.70 11.30
C ASP A 493 -11.84 11.63 11.32
N PRO A 494 -10.73 11.30 10.64
CA PRO A 494 -9.52 12.13 10.67
C PRO A 494 -9.68 13.60 10.24
N ARG A 495 -10.79 13.97 9.58
CA ARG A 495 -11.09 15.37 9.23
C ARG A 495 -11.89 16.11 10.29
N SER A 496 -12.56 15.39 11.18
CA SER A 496 -13.40 16.00 12.20
C SER A 496 -12.55 16.66 13.29
N ARG A 497 -13.04 17.78 13.82
CA ARG A 497 -12.43 18.49 14.95
C ARG A 497 -13.43 18.70 16.07
N LEU A 498 -12.92 18.76 17.29
CA LEU A 498 -13.68 19.13 18.48
C LEU A 498 -12.90 20.18 19.25
N GLU A 499 -13.49 21.37 19.36
CA GLU A 499 -12.93 22.50 20.08
C GLU A 499 -13.90 22.98 21.16
N VAL A 500 -13.36 23.48 22.27
CA VAL A 500 -14.16 24.12 23.32
C VAL A 500 -14.56 25.50 22.84
N ALA A 501 -15.84 25.82 22.92
CA ALA A 501 -16.38 27.12 22.53
C ALA A 501 -16.79 27.92 23.78
N GLU A 502 -16.39 29.19 23.86
CA GLU A 502 -16.74 30.07 24.99
C GLU A 502 -18.13 30.69 24.84
N ASP A 503 -18.58 30.98 23.60
CA ASP A 503 -19.87 31.60 23.30
C ASP A 503 -20.47 31.09 21.97
N GLY A 504 -21.80 31.12 21.87
CA GLY A 504 -22.55 30.70 20.67
C GLY A 504 -23.95 30.16 20.98
N SER A 505 -24.92 30.37 20.07
CA SER A 505 -26.22 29.69 20.14
C SER A 505 -26.05 28.22 19.76
N LEU A 506 -26.75 27.32 20.45
CA LEU A 506 -26.73 25.90 20.08
C LEU A 506 -27.40 25.68 18.73
N ASP A 507 -26.71 24.96 17.84
CA ASP A 507 -27.24 24.57 16.54
C ASP A 507 -28.25 23.43 16.69
N SER A 508 -29.32 23.44 15.89
CA SER A 508 -30.36 22.42 16.00
C SER A 508 -29.98 21.11 15.32
N LEU A 509 -29.94 20.02 16.09
CA LEU A 509 -29.72 18.67 15.58
C LEU A 509 -30.85 18.18 14.65
N MET A 510 -31.98 18.89 14.55
CA MET A 510 -33.04 18.60 13.59
C MET A 510 -32.74 19.08 12.19
N VAL A 511 -32.16 20.27 12.07
CA VAL A 511 -31.89 20.92 10.77
C VAL A 511 -30.76 20.22 10.05
N HIS A 512 -29.76 19.74 10.80
CA HIS A 512 -28.57 19.09 10.28
C HIS A 512 -28.73 17.57 10.16
N GLN A 513 -29.94 17.06 9.93
CA GLN A 513 -30.10 15.66 9.54
C GLN A 513 -29.65 15.48 8.08
N PRO A 514 -29.00 14.35 7.71
CA PRO A 514 -28.55 14.16 6.33
C PRO A 514 -29.77 14.09 5.42
N THR A 515 -29.88 15.04 4.50
CA THR A 515 -30.87 14.96 3.42
C THR A 515 -30.58 13.71 2.61
N ARG A 516 -31.61 12.92 2.36
CA ARG A 516 -31.49 11.73 1.52
C ARG A 516 -31.26 12.18 0.07
N VAL A 517 -30.33 11.51 -0.61
CA VAL A 517 -29.92 11.87 -1.98
C VAL A 517 -30.30 10.78 -2.96
N ASP A 518 -30.66 11.22 -4.17
CA ASP A 518 -30.81 10.38 -5.35
C ASP A 518 -29.61 10.66 -6.27
N VAL A 519 -28.91 9.61 -6.69
CA VAL A 519 -27.65 9.71 -7.45
C VAL A 519 -27.69 8.85 -8.71
N VAL A 520 -26.98 9.30 -9.73
CA VAL A 520 -26.72 8.54 -10.97
C VAL A 520 -25.22 8.50 -11.19
N GLY A 521 -24.71 7.33 -11.58
CA GLY A 521 -23.32 7.18 -11.91
C GLY A 521 -23.08 5.96 -12.78
N ARG A 522 -21.91 5.92 -13.40
CA ARG A 522 -21.40 4.72 -14.05
C ARG A 522 -20.77 3.82 -13.00
N VAL A 523 -20.99 2.52 -13.09
CA VAL A 523 -20.43 1.57 -12.14
C VAL A 523 -18.97 1.31 -12.49
N ALA A 524 -18.04 1.83 -11.69
CA ALA A 524 -16.62 1.55 -11.85
C ALA A 524 -16.32 0.08 -11.55
N TYR A 525 -16.87 -0.43 -10.45
CA TYR A 525 -16.73 -1.82 -10.04
C TYR A 525 -17.70 -2.21 -8.92
N ARG A 526 -17.88 -3.52 -8.75
CA ARG A 526 -18.51 -4.14 -7.58
C ARG A 526 -17.47 -4.64 -6.60
N PHE A 527 -17.86 -4.77 -5.34
CA PHE A 527 -17.02 -5.33 -4.29
C PHE A 527 -17.86 -6.06 -3.25
N GLU A 528 -17.23 -7.01 -2.56
CA GLU A 528 -17.85 -7.81 -1.52
C GLU A 528 -16.90 -7.99 -0.34
N LYS A 529 -17.46 -8.00 0.86
CA LYS A 529 -16.73 -8.29 2.10
C LYS A 529 -17.47 -9.37 2.85
N HIS A 530 -16.73 -10.25 3.49
CA HIS A 530 -17.31 -11.26 4.35
C HIS A 530 -16.33 -11.58 5.47
N GLY A 531 -16.84 -12.20 6.53
CA GLY A 531 -16.02 -12.65 7.63
C GLY A 531 -16.85 -13.27 8.74
N ILE A 532 -16.19 -13.58 9.84
CA ILE A 532 -16.82 -14.10 11.05
C ILE A 532 -16.80 -13.00 12.11
N GLY A 533 -17.97 -12.70 12.68
CA GLY A 533 -18.11 -11.69 13.73
C GLY A 533 -17.60 -12.20 15.07
N ARG A 534 -17.43 -11.30 16.05
CA ARG A 534 -17.03 -11.67 17.44
C ARG A 534 -17.99 -12.67 18.11
N ASN A 535 -19.23 -12.73 17.64
CA ASN A 535 -20.25 -13.68 18.10
C ASN A 535 -20.23 -15.02 17.35
N GLY A 536 -19.20 -15.27 16.51
CA GLY A 536 -19.08 -16.46 15.69
C GLY A 536 -20.01 -16.51 14.48
N ARG A 537 -20.85 -15.48 14.24
CA ARG A 537 -21.79 -15.48 13.12
C ARG A 537 -21.12 -14.96 11.84
N PRO A 538 -21.37 -15.60 10.69
CA PRO A 538 -20.91 -15.06 9.42
C PRO A 538 -21.61 -13.74 9.14
N TRP A 539 -20.86 -12.83 8.53
CA TRP A 539 -21.36 -11.56 8.06
C TRP A 539 -20.90 -11.34 6.63
N SER A 540 -21.76 -10.70 5.83
CA SER A 540 -21.42 -10.31 4.47
C SER A 540 -21.95 -8.92 4.15
N ARG A 541 -21.13 -8.14 3.44
CA ARG A 541 -21.47 -6.85 2.87
C ARG A 541 -21.18 -6.88 1.39
N ALA A 542 -22.00 -6.19 0.62
CA ALA A 542 -21.79 -6.01 -0.81
C ALA A 542 -21.96 -4.53 -1.15
N GLY A 543 -21.40 -4.14 -2.28
CA GLY A 543 -21.47 -2.76 -2.71
C GLY A 543 -20.89 -2.55 -4.10
N LEU A 544 -20.83 -1.30 -4.49
CA LEU A 544 -20.23 -0.84 -5.73
C LEU A 544 -19.65 0.56 -5.59
N MET A 545 -18.76 0.90 -6.50
CA MET A 545 -18.21 2.24 -6.65
C MET A 545 -18.86 2.89 -7.87
N LEU A 546 -19.52 4.02 -7.66
CA LEU A 546 -20.03 4.88 -8.73
C LEU A 546 -19.03 5.96 -9.06
N ILE A 547 -19.01 6.36 -10.33
CA ILE A 547 -18.27 7.50 -10.84
C ILE A 547 -19.15 8.35 -11.75
N ASP A 548 -18.99 9.67 -11.64
CA ASP A 548 -19.45 10.68 -12.59
C ASP A 548 -18.31 11.69 -12.83
N PRO A 549 -18.48 12.67 -13.75
CA PRO A 549 -17.44 13.69 -13.99
C PRO A 549 -17.09 14.55 -12.77
N SER A 550 -17.93 14.59 -11.74
CA SER A 550 -17.73 15.41 -10.54
C SER A 550 -17.03 14.66 -9.41
N GLY A 551 -17.20 13.34 -9.29
CA GLY A 551 -16.70 12.57 -8.16
C GLY A 551 -16.93 11.07 -8.22
N THR A 552 -16.63 10.42 -7.09
CA THR A 552 -16.91 9.00 -6.86
C THR A 552 -17.73 8.83 -5.59
N MET A 553 -18.57 7.79 -5.55
CA MET A 553 -19.38 7.45 -4.39
C MET A 553 -19.35 5.95 -4.14
N LYS A 554 -18.92 5.57 -2.94
CA LYS A 554 -18.97 4.18 -2.48
C LYS A 554 -20.34 3.89 -1.89
N ILE A 555 -21.06 2.94 -2.45
CA ILE A 555 -22.35 2.49 -1.91
C ILE A 555 -22.16 1.08 -1.39
N ASP A 556 -22.35 0.87 -0.09
CA ASP A 556 -22.24 -0.45 0.52
C ASP A 556 -23.29 -0.71 1.61
N GLY A 557 -23.61 -1.98 1.79
CA GLY A 557 -24.58 -2.41 2.79
C GLY A 557 -24.45 -3.88 3.11
N TRP A 558 -25.30 -4.35 4.03
CA TRP A 558 -25.45 -5.78 4.27
C TRP A 558 -25.91 -6.46 2.97
N SER A 559 -25.32 -7.61 2.61
CA SER A 559 -25.62 -8.24 1.32
C SER A 559 -27.11 -8.57 1.16
N ASN A 560 -27.82 -8.87 2.25
CA ASN A 560 -29.26 -9.12 2.26
C ASN A 560 -30.13 -7.85 2.24
N ALA A 561 -29.54 -6.67 2.43
CA ALA A 561 -30.19 -5.37 2.35
C ALA A 561 -29.96 -4.67 1.00
N MET A 562 -29.12 -5.25 0.13
CA MET A 562 -28.92 -4.71 -1.22
C MET A 562 -30.24 -4.77 -2.01
N PRO A 563 -30.58 -3.73 -2.80
CA PRO A 563 -31.71 -3.78 -3.70
C PRO A 563 -31.63 -4.97 -4.66
N ARG A 564 -32.78 -5.55 -5.03
CA ARG A 564 -32.84 -6.77 -5.87
C ARG A 564 -32.08 -6.63 -7.20
N ALA A 565 -32.10 -5.44 -7.79
CA ALA A 565 -31.42 -5.17 -9.06
C ALA A 565 -29.89 -5.32 -8.97
N TYR A 566 -29.29 -5.23 -7.78
CA TYR A 566 -27.83 -5.28 -7.58
C TYR A 566 -27.19 -6.53 -8.17
N GLY A 567 -27.85 -7.68 -8.08
CA GLY A 567 -27.33 -8.94 -8.61
C GLY A 567 -27.13 -8.93 -10.13
N HIS A 568 -27.79 -8.02 -10.84
CA HIS A 568 -27.74 -7.88 -12.30
C HIS A 568 -26.92 -6.67 -12.77
N VAL A 569 -26.27 -5.94 -11.86
CA VAL A 569 -25.43 -4.79 -12.20
C VAL A 569 -24.03 -5.27 -12.58
N GLU A 570 -23.50 -4.72 -13.66
CA GLU A 570 -22.14 -4.98 -14.13
C GLU A 570 -21.30 -3.69 -14.12
N ALA A 571 -19.98 -3.85 -14.21
CA ALA A 571 -19.10 -2.69 -14.37
C ALA A 571 -19.35 -2.06 -15.75
N GLY A 572 -19.42 -0.73 -15.82
CA GLY A 572 -19.77 0.03 -17.02
C GLY A 572 -21.26 0.39 -17.13
N ASP A 573 -22.16 -0.32 -16.43
CA ASP A 573 -23.59 0.03 -16.37
C ASP A 573 -23.78 1.45 -15.82
N VAL A 574 -24.78 2.16 -16.34
CA VAL A 574 -25.26 3.42 -15.77
C VAL A 574 -26.44 3.11 -14.86
N VAL A 575 -26.34 3.49 -13.58
CA VAL A 575 -27.35 3.16 -12.57
C VAL A 575 -27.82 4.39 -11.82
N ALA A 576 -29.09 4.35 -11.39
CA ALA A 576 -29.67 5.27 -10.42
C ALA A 576 -29.84 4.57 -9.07
N PHE A 577 -29.38 5.21 -8.01
CA PHE A 577 -29.77 4.89 -6.64
C PHE A 577 -30.65 5.98 -6.08
N THR A 578 -31.71 5.60 -5.40
CA THR A 578 -32.59 6.55 -4.72
C THR A 578 -32.53 6.40 -3.21
N ASN A 579 -32.69 7.53 -2.52
CA ASN A 579 -32.88 7.64 -1.09
C ASN A 579 -31.69 7.05 -0.29
N LEU A 580 -30.47 7.43 -0.68
CA LEU A 580 -29.25 7.12 0.06
C LEU A 580 -29.06 8.10 1.22
N ALA A 581 -28.51 7.63 2.35
CA ALA A 581 -27.98 8.54 3.36
C ALA A 581 -26.53 8.87 2.98
N PRO A 582 -26.20 10.14 2.71
CA PRO A 582 -24.84 10.52 2.43
C PRO A 582 -24.00 10.47 3.72
N GLY A 583 -22.79 9.94 3.59
CA GLY A 583 -21.76 9.89 4.62
C GLY A 583 -20.38 9.96 3.97
N ALA A 584 -19.31 9.90 4.75
CA ALA A 584 -17.96 9.87 4.20
C ALA A 584 -16.97 9.15 5.13
N TRP A 585 -15.81 8.82 4.55
CA TRP A 585 -14.58 8.50 5.26
C TRP A 585 -13.43 9.30 4.65
N VAL A 586 -12.90 10.26 5.40
CA VAL A 586 -11.94 11.27 4.94
C VAL A 586 -12.51 12.00 3.71
N ASN A 587 -12.04 11.68 2.50
CA ASN A 587 -12.52 12.29 1.26
C ASN A 587 -13.33 11.30 0.39
N GLU A 588 -13.54 10.07 0.84
CA GLU A 588 -14.36 9.07 0.14
C GLU A 588 -15.83 9.27 0.52
N LEU A 589 -16.65 9.75 -0.42
CA LEU A 589 -18.10 9.87 -0.26
C LEU A 589 -18.73 8.47 -0.19
N GLN A 590 -19.67 8.31 0.73
CA GLN A 590 -20.37 7.06 1.02
C GLN A 590 -21.88 7.24 0.92
N GLY A 591 -22.56 6.23 0.38
CA GLY A 591 -24.02 6.15 0.31
C GLY A 591 -24.54 4.98 1.12
N ASP A 592 -25.07 5.28 2.30
CA ASP A 592 -25.63 4.27 3.21
C ASP A 592 -27.06 3.90 2.79
N LEU A 593 -27.30 2.60 2.64
CA LEU A 593 -28.59 2.04 2.27
C LEU A 593 -29.58 2.06 3.44
N SER A 594 -30.85 2.27 3.12
CA SER A 594 -32.01 2.13 4.00
C SER A 594 -33.03 1.17 3.39
N GLU A 595 -34.06 0.80 4.17
CA GLU A 595 -35.14 -0.07 3.66
C GLU A 595 -35.91 0.54 2.48
N SER A 596 -35.89 1.87 2.34
CA SER A 596 -36.53 2.60 1.24
C SER A 596 -35.56 2.96 0.12
N SER A 597 -34.30 2.53 0.18
CA SER A 597 -33.34 2.72 -0.91
C SER A 597 -33.63 1.73 -2.06
N ASP A 598 -33.58 2.19 -3.30
CA ASP A 598 -33.79 1.36 -4.50
C ASP A 598 -32.66 1.59 -5.51
N LEU A 599 -32.49 0.64 -6.43
CA LEU A 599 -31.48 0.64 -7.48
C LEU A 599 -32.11 0.32 -8.82
N ARG A 600 -31.77 1.09 -9.84
CA ARG A 600 -32.21 0.88 -11.22
C ARG A 600 -31.05 0.97 -12.18
N VAL A 601 -31.02 0.06 -13.16
CA VAL A 601 -30.12 0.16 -14.31
C VAL A 601 -30.81 1.03 -15.36
N LEU A 602 -30.17 2.13 -15.74
CA LEU A 602 -30.67 3.09 -16.72
C LEU A 602 -30.15 2.79 -18.13
N ALA A 603 -28.91 2.33 -18.24
CA ALA A 603 -28.29 1.88 -19.49
C ALA A 603 -27.28 0.77 -19.21
N ARG A 604 -27.16 -0.21 -20.12
CA ARG A 604 -26.17 -1.28 -20.00
C ARG A 604 -24.80 -0.85 -20.53
N ALA A 605 -23.75 -1.47 -20.02
CA ALA A 605 -22.39 -1.31 -20.54
C ALA A 605 -22.32 -1.56 -22.06
N ASP A 606 -23.05 -2.57 -22.55
CA ASP A 606 -23.06 -2.97 -23.97
C ASP A 606 -23.90 -2.04 -24.87
N ASP A 607 -24.84 -1.28 -24.31
CA ASP A 607 -25.64 -0.33 -25.11
C ASP A 607 -24.79 0.89 -25.56
N GLY A 608 -23.63 1.11 -24.92
CA GLY A 608 -22.67 2.17 -25.25
C GLY A 608 -21.52 1.74 -26.17
N SER A 609 -21.36 0.45 -26.48
CA SER A 609 -20.30 -0.07 -27.36
C SER A 609 -20.75 -0.23 -28.83
N ALA A 610 -21.99 0.16 -29.14
CA ALA A 610 -22.59 0.11 -30.47
C ALA A 610 -22.71 1.49 -31.17
N ALA A 611 -21.90 2.47 -30.77
CA ALA A 611 -21.77 3.76 -31.46
C ALA A 611 -20.38 3.94 -32.07
#